data_AF-A0A0Q9KUN8-F1
#
_entry.id   AF-A0A0Q9KUN8-F1
#
_cell.length_a   1.000
_cell.length_b   1.000
_cell.length_c   1.000
_cell.angle_alpha   90.00
_cell.angle_beta   90.00
_cell.angle_gamma   90.00
#
_symmetry.space_group_name_H-M   'P 1'
#
loop_
_entity.id
_entity.type
_entity.pdbx_description
1 polymer ?
#
loop_
_entity_poly.entity_id
_entity_poly.type
_entity_poly.pdbx_seq_one_letter_code
_entity_poly.pdbx_strand_id
1 'polypeptide(L)'
;MEPTTEVLRYAAFTTTHDGGNPAGVVLDATRLDDARMQAIAADIGYAETVFVTEATVDGDFRRNRVRYFSPIAEVPFAAMPPCHA
;
A
#
# COMPACT_ATOMS: atom_id res chain seq x y z
N MET A 1 10.25 22.06 0.62
CA MET A 1 10.02 20.99 -0.35
C MET A 1 9.12 19.99 0.35
N GLU A 2 7.82 20.08 0.08
CA GLU A 2 6.84 19.11 0.58
C GLU A 2 7.28 17.75 0.01
N PRO A 3 7.59 16.72 0.82
CA PRO A 3 7.93 15.42 0.28
C PRO A 3 6.72 14.93 -0.52
N THR A 4 6.88 14.79 -1.83
CA THR A 4 5.86 14.21 -2.68
C THR A 4 5.81 12.72 -2.36
N THR A 5 4.78 12.31 -1.64
CA THR A 5 4.49 10.89 -1.43
C THR A 5 4.36 10.20 -2.78
N GLU A 6 5.33 9.35 -3.11
CA GLU A 6 5.31 8.56 -4.34
C GLU A 6 4.39 7.35 -4.18
N VAL A 7 3.56 7.12 -5.20
CA VAL A 7 2.66 5.97 -5.29
C VAL A 7 3.22 5.00 -6.32
N LEU A 8 3.66 3.83 -5.84
CA LEU A 8 4.08 2.71 -6.65
C LEU A 8 2.90 1.79 -6.96
N ARG A 9 2.89 1.19 -8.15
CA ARG A 9 1.85 0.27 -8.61
C ARG A 9 2.48 -1.07 -8.98
N TYR A 10 2.11 -2.13 -8.25
CA TYR A 10 2.64 -3.47 -8.43
C TYR A 10 1.53 -4.49 -8.60
N ALA A 11 1.85 -5.68 -9.10
CA ALA A 11 0.95 -6.83 -9.13
C ALA A 11 1.59 -8.00 -8.36
N ALA A 12 0.85 -8.55 -7.38
CA ALA A 12 1.26 -9.73 -6.64
C ALA A 12 0.88 -11.03 -7.38
N PHE A 13 1.57 -12.13 -7.08
CA PHE A 13 1.31 -13.47 -7.64
C PHE A 13 1.45 -13.58 -9.16
N THR A 14 2.26 -12.73 -9.76
CA THR A 14 2.58 -12.79 -11.19
C THR A 14 4.05 -12.49 -11.44
N THR A 15 4.57 -13.02 -12.55
CA THR A 15 5.86 -12.61 -13.13
C THR A 15 5.69 -11.92 -14.48
N THR A 16 4.45 -11.78 -14.95
CA THR A 16 4.04 -11.14 -16.20
C THR A 16 3.19 -9.90 -15.92
N HIS A 17 3.15 -8.96 -16.87
CA HIS A 17 2.33 -7.76 -16.75
C HIS A 17 0.81 -8.04 -16.89
N ASP A 18 0.45 -9.11 -17.60
CA ASP A 18 -0.92 -9.61 -17.69
C ASP A 18 -1.14 -10.63 -16.57
N GLY A 19 -1.88 -10.25 -15.52
CA GLY A 19 -2.30 -11.13 -14.43
C GLY A 19 -1.87 -10.68 -13.03
N GLY A 20 -2.23 -11.48 -12.03
CA GLY A 20 -1.93 -11.20 -10.63
C GLY A 20 -2.92 -10.25 -9.96
N ASN A 21 -2.62 -9.86 -8.72
CA ASN A 21 -3.44 -8.95 -7.93
C ASN A 21 -2.79 -7.55 -7.86
N PRO A 22 -3.34 -6.53 -8.54
CA PRO A 22 -2.80 -5.18 -8.51
C PRO A 22 -2.95 -4.53 -7.13
N ALA A 23 -1.90 -3.86 -6.67
CA ALA A 23 -1.84 -3.19 -5.38
C ALA A 23 -1.05 -1.86 -5.48
N GLY A 24 -1.52 -0.87 -4.74
CA GLY A 24 -0.79 0.37 -4.52
C GLY A 24 0.21 0.22 -3.38
N VAL A 25 1.38 0.83 -3.49
CA VAL A 25 2.37 0.88 -2.40
C VAL A 25 2.88 2.30 -2.22
N VAL A 26 2.83 2.79 -0.98
CA VAL A 26 3.32 4.10 -0.58
C VAL A 26 4.41 3.93 0.47
N LEU A 27 5.66 4.24 0.10
CA LEU A 27 6.83 3.99 0.94
C LEU A 27 7.10 5.09 1.99
N ASP A 28 6.65 6.33 1.74
CA ASP A 28 6.77 7.45 2.68
C ASP A 28 5.37 7.89 3.15
N ALA A 29 4.80 7.12 4.08
CA ALA A 29 3.50 7.42 4.68
C ALA A 29 3.59 7.89 6.13
N THR A 30 4.80 8.11 6.65
CA THR A 30 5.06 8.48 8.07
C THR A 30 4.38 9.78 8.50
N ARG A 31 4.06 10.67 7.53
CA ARG A 31 3.43 11.98 7.75
C ARG A 31 1.99 12.04 7.28
N LEU A 32 1.43 10.94 6.79
CA LEU A 32 0.05 10.91 6.32
C LEU A 32 -0.88 10.59 7.48
N ASP A 33 -1.99 11.32 7.55
CA ASP A 33 -3.12 10.93 8.39
C ASP A 33 -4.03 9.94 7.65
N ASP A 34 -4.97 9.38 8.41
CA ASP A 34 -5.91 8.35 7.93
C ASP A 34 -6.74 8.85 6.75
N ALA A 35 -7.19 10.09 6.78
CA ALA A 35 -8.00 10.68 5.73
C ALA A 35 -7.20 10.80 4.42
N ARG A 36 -5.92 11.17 4.50
CA ARG A 36 -5.04 11.28 3.34
C ARG A 36 -4.68 9.92 2.77
N MET A 37 -4.38 8.93 3.63
CA MET A 37 -4.16 7.55 3.19
C MET A 37 -5.40 6.97 2.50
N GLN A 38 -6.59 7.19 3.06
CA GLN A 38 -7.85 6.77 2.45
C GLN A 38 -8.09 7.45 1.09
N ALA A 39 -7.84 8.75 0.98
CA ALA A 39 -7.99 9.48 -0.28
C ALA A 39 -7.04 8.97 -1.37
N ILE A 40 -5.80 8.65 -1.01
CA ILE A 40 -4.82 8.05 -1.93
C ILE A 40 -5.28 6.66 -2.37
N ALA A 41 -5.74 5.81 -1.44
CA ALA A 41 -6.24 4.47 -1.78
C ALA A 41 -7.47 4.53 -2.72
N ALA A 42 -8.37 5.48 -2.49
CA ALA A 42 -9.52 5.73 -3.34
C ALA A 42 -9.13 6.21 -4.76
N ASP A 43 -8.12 7.09 -4.87
CA ASP A 43 -7.60 7.59 -6.15
C ASP A 43 -6.89 6.49 -6.96
N ILE A 44 -6.15 5.60 -6.29
CA ILE A 44 -5.50 4.45 -6.94
C ILE A 44 -6.54 3.47 -7.49
N GLY A 45 -7.63 3.23 -6.75
CA GLY A 45 -8.77 2.42 -7.19
C GLY A 45 -8.52 0.90 -7.27
N TYR A 46 -7.35 0.42 -6.83
CA TYR A 46 -7.11 -1.01 -6.67
C TYR A 46 -7.80 -1.55 -5.42
N ALA A 47 -7.96 -2.88 -5.35
CA ALA A 47 -8.57 -3.54 -4.20
C ALA A 47 -7.89 -3.15 -2.88
N GLU A 48 -6.59 -2.88 -2.93
CA GLU A 48 -5.82 -2.49 -1.76
C GLU A 48 -4.62 -1.58 -2.08
N THR A 49 -4.28 -0.73 -1.11
CA THR A 49 -3.06 0.07 -1.05
C THR A 49 -2.38 -0.11 0.30
N VAL A 50 -1.06 -0.35 0.27
CA VAL A 50 -0.19 -0.51 1.45
C VAL A 50 0.58 0.77 1.72
N PHE A 51 0.60 1.22 2.96
CA PHE A 51 1.30 2.42 3.40
C PHE A 51 2.37 2.07 4.45
N VAL A 52 3.62 2.39 4.19
CA VAL A 52 4.72 2.23 5.16
C VAL A 52 4.72 3.44 6.09
N THR A 53 4.18 3.25 7.30
CA THR A 53 4.06 4.30 8.32
C THR A 53 5.24 4.37 9.27
N GLU A 54 6.08 3.33 9.30
CA GLU A 54 7.34 3.30 10.05
C GLU A 54 8.33 2.40 9.31
N ALA A 55 9.44 2.96 8.82
CA ALA A 55 10.41 2.22 8.02
C ALA A 55 11.38 1.36 8.86
N THR A 56 11.47 1.64 10.16
CA THR A 56 12.40 0.97 11.07
C THR A 56 11.74 0.82 12.44
N VAL A 57 11.24 -0.37 12.73
CA VAL A 57 10.67 -0.71 14.04
C VAL A 57 11.79 -1.22 14.95
N ASP A 58 11.88 -0.70 16.18
CA ASP A 58 12.87 -1.09 17.19
C ASP A 58 14.35 -0.97 16.72
N GLY A 59 14.63 -0.08 15.76
CA GLY A 59 15.97 0.10 15.20
C GLY A 59 16.38 -0.94 14.15
N ASP A 60 15.51 -1.89 13.79
CA ASP A 60 15.75 -2.90 12.76
C ASP A 60 15.17 -2.48 11.40
N PHE A 61 16.06 -2.16 10.44
CA PHE A 61 15.69 -1.73 9.09
C PHE A 61 14.97 -2.82 8.26
N ARG A 62 14.96 -4.07 8.73
CA ARG A 62 14.19 -5.15 8.12
C ARG A 62 12.75 -5.20 8.62
N ARG A 63 12.41 -4.43 9.65
CA ARG A 63 11.08 -4.39 10.26
C ARG A 63 10.41 -3.07 9.94
N ASN A 64 9.33 -3.16 9.18
CA ASN A 64 8.51 -2.01 8.79
C ASN A 64 7.12 -2.15 9.41
N ARG A 65 6.53 -1.05 9.84
CA ARG A 65 5.10 -0.98 10.17
C ARG A 65 4.35 -0.51 8.92
N VAL A 66 3.36 -1.29 8.54
CA VAL A 66 2.50 -1.00 7.39
C VAL A 66 1.04 -0.97 7.79
N ARG A 67 0.26 -0.18 7.06
CA ARG A 67 -1.21 -0.13 7.15
C ARG A 67 -1.81 -0.41 5.78
N TYR A 68 -3.01 -0.97 5.76
CA TYR A 68 -3.68 -1.44 4.55
C TYR A 68 -5.01 -0.72 4.40
N PHE A 69 -5.25 -0.17 3.22
CA PHE A 69 -6.49 0.52 2.90
C PHE A 69 -7.09 -0.06 1.62
N SER A 70 -8.38 -0.37 1.69
CA SER A 70 -9.22 -0.48 0.51
C SER A 70 -9.63 0.93 0.03
N PRO A 71 -10.25 1.08 -1.15
CA PRO A 71 -10.78 2.36 -1.61
C PRO A 71 -11.83 3.00 -0.69
N ILE A 72 -12.40 2.24 0.26
CA ILE A 72 -13.51 2.71 1.12
C ILE A 72 -13.20 2.71 2.62
N ALA A 73 -12.21 1.95 3.09
CA ALA A 73 -11.86 1.84 4.51
C ALA A 73 -10.47 1.24 4.73
N GLU A 74 -9.88 1.51 5.91
CA GLU A 74 -8.76 0.75 6.45
C GLU A 74 -9.16 -0.70 6.76
N VAL A 75 -8.25 -1.63 6.49
CA VAL A 75 -8.43 -3.06 6.81
C VAL A 75 -7.30 -3.54 7.71
N PRO A 76 -7.59 -4.43 8.68
CA PRO A 76 -6.59 -4.88 9.66
C PRO A 76 -5.50 -5.76 9.04
N PHE A 77 -5.80 -6.41 7.91
CA PHE A 77 -4.85 -7.22 7.15
C PHE A 77 -5.31 -7.37 5.71
N ALA A 78 -4.32 -7.39 4.83
CA ALA A 78 -4.46 -7.67 3.42
C ALA A 78 -4.56 -9.15 3.09
N ALA A 79 -5.77 -9.66 2.93
CA ALA A 79 -5.94 -10.96 2.29
C ALA A 79 -5.88 -10.74 0.77
N MET A 80 -4.71 -10.94 0.16
CA MET A 80 -4.58 -10.96 -1.29
C MET A 80 -4.76 -12.40 -1.80
N PRO A 81 -5.96 -12.82 -2.26
CA PRO A 81 -6.06 -14.02 -3.05
C PRO A 81 -5.43 -13.77 -4.44
N PRO A 82 -4.87 -14.79 -5.10
CA PRO A 82 -4.55 -14.66 -6.51
C PRO A 82 -5.84 -14.37 -7.29
N CYS A 83 -5.90 -13.25 -8.02
CA CYS A 83 -6.89 -13.10 -9.09
C CYS A 83 -6.59 -14.21 -10.10
N HIS A 84 -7.56 -15.09 -10.36
CA HIS A 84 -7.41 -16.16 -11.34
C HIS A 84 -6.95 -15.58 -12.68
N ALA A 85 -5.91 -16.21 -13.24
CA ALA A 85 -5.36 -15.96 -14.57
C ALA A 85 -6.37 -16.24 -15.68
#